data_AF-A0A956RGW0-F1
#
_entry.id   AF-A0A956RGW0-F1
#
_cell.length_a   1.000
_cell.length_b   1.000
_cell.length_c   1.000
_cell.angle_alpha   90.00
_cell.angle_beta   90.00
_cell.angle_gamma   90.00
#
_symmetry.space_group_name_H-M   'P 1'
#
loop_
_entity.id
_entity.type
_entity.pdbx_description
1 polymer ?
#
loop_
_entity_poly.entity_id
_entity_poly.type
_entity_poly.pdbx_seq_one_letter_code
_entity_poly.pdbx_strand_id
1 'polypeptide(L)'
;MRRARTVSIPLWRASRRKLTAFRTVAQRRSEARATTDELLEHVTRLHTREAVHPERGLAARTRALWSMERIGYAFARKARRLESLRDRRVSRATSPILHVGMGVCAAEFGELDPELTARIIEKLARPEDADFAYESFGAVFGVNERATQRWLIGLKPLPRAPLRELLPRFEPARQRLMAHGYGRLLYFQHATLAAAVEAARDTALDRGAAVQGIGFAYAMVNHAELTTALTTALADPADNEHFQTGLVYALMFWGWLFAGTLDDERHAPDDPLTTRAREALARAHAQGRLPAFALPGS
;
A
#
# COMPACT_ATOMS: atom_id res chain seq x y z
N MET A 1 23.57 27.74 -2.83
CA MET A 1 22.24 27.06 -2.75
C MET A 1 21.57 27.08 -4.12
N ARG A 2 21.58 25.96 -4.85
CA ARG A 2 20.80 25.83 -6.10
C ARG A 2 19.35 25.58 -5.71
N ARG A 3 18.43 26.46 -6.09
CA ARG A 3 16.98 26.27 -5.92
C ARG A 3 16.59 24.94 -6.58
N ALA A 4 15.97 24.04 -5.83
CA ALA A 4 15.37 22.84 -6.39
C ALA A 4 14.38 23.27 -7.47
N ARG A 5 14.61 22.84 -8.72
CA ARG A 5 13.62 23.01 -9.78
C ARG A 5 12.45 22.10 -9.41
N THR A 6 11.37 22.70 -8.92
CA THR A 6 10.06 22.05 -8.89
C THR A 6 9.68 21.75 -10.33
N VAL A 7 9.95 20.52 -10.79
CA VAL A 7 9.49 20.05 -12.09
C VAL A 7 7.98 19.98 -12.00
N SER A 8 7.29 21.00 -12.51
CA SER A 8 5.83 21.03 -12.56
C SER A 8 5.38 19.99 -13.59
N ILE A 9 4.93 18.83 -13.11
CA ILE A 9 4.28 17.85 -13.99
C ILE A 9 2.98 18.50 -14.50
N PRO A 10 2.77 18.62 -15.83
CA PRO A 10 1.54 19.18 -16.38
C PRO A 10 0.31 18.46 -15.81
N LEU A 11 -0.73 19.21 -15.43
CA LEU A 11 -1.96 18.67 -14.81
C LEU A 11 -2.54 17.49 -15.59
N TRP A 12 -2.55 17.53 -16.92
CA TRP A 12 -3.05 16.43 -17.76
C TRP A 12 -2.22 15.15 -17.64
N ARG A 13 -0.89 15.25 -17.44
CA ARG A 13 -0.02 14.09 -17.17
C ARG A 13 -0.28 13.54 -15.78
N ALA A 14 -0.46 14.41 -14.78
CA ALA A 14 -0.82 14.00 -13.43
C ALA A 14 -2.19 13.27 -13.39
N SER A 15 -3.21 13.82 -14.07
CA SER A 15 -4.54 13.21 -14.20
C SER A 15 -4.50 11.89 -14.96
N ARG A 16 -3.74 11.78 -16.05
CA ARG A 16 -3.56 10.50 -16.78
C ARG A 16 -2.87 9.44 -15.93
N ARG A 17 -1.81 9.80 -15.19
CA ARG A 17 -1.12 8.89 -14.26
C ARG A 17 -2.05 8.40 -13.17
N LYS A 18 -2.86 9.29 -12.60
CA LYS A 18 -3.88 8.93 -11.61
C LYS A 18 -4.97 8.05 -12.19
N LEU A 19 -5.45 8.33 -13.41
CA LEU A 19 -6.42 7.47 -14.07
C LEU A 19 -5.85 6.06 -14.34
N THR A 20 -4.58 5.96 -14.74
CA THR A 20 -3.90 4.67 -14.88
C THR A 20 -3.76 3.97 -13.54
N ALA A 21 -3.33 4.67 -12.49
CA ALA A 21 -3.28 4.14 -11.12
C ALA A 21 -4.65 3.64 -10.65
N PHE A 22 -5.71 4.44 -10.84
CA PHE A 22 -7.08 4.03 -10.55
C PHE A 22 -7.51 2.84 -11.37
N ARG A 23 -7.14 2.73 -12.65
CA ARG A 23 -7.44 1.53 -13.46
C ARG A 23 -6.65 0.30 -13.03
N THR A 24 -5.42 0.49 -12.56
CA THR A 24 -4.57 -0.58 -12.04
C THR A 24 -5.06 -1.08 -10.67
N VAL A 25 -5.62 -0.19 -9.85
CA VAL A 25 -6.20 -0.51 -8.54
C VAL A 25 -7.70 -0.86 -8.62
N ALA A 26 -8.39 -0.46 -9.71
CA ALA A 26 -9.82 -0.69 -9.89
C ALA A 26 -10.15 -2.17 -9.82
N GLN A 27 -11.16 -2.48 -9.03
CA GLN A 27 -11.61 -3.83 -8.77
C GLN A 27 -13.00 -3.98 -9.37
N ARG A 28 -13.13 -4.81 -10.41
CA ARG A 28 -14.45 -5.35 -10.74
C ARG A 28 -14.82 -6.33 -9.64
N ARG A 29 -16.00 -6.16 -9.04
CA ARG A 29 -16.59 -7.13 -8.12
C ARG A 29 -16.77 -8.44 -8.88
N SER A 30 -15.77 -9.32 -8.79
CA SER A 30 -15.80 -10.63 -9.40
C SER A 30 -16.60 -11.53 -8.47
N GLU A 31 -17.82 -11.84 -8.88
CA GLU A 31 -18.66 -12.87 -8.23
C GLU A 31 -18.16 -14.29 -8.53
N ALA A 32 -17.12 -14.45 -9.36
CA ALA A 32 -16.64 -15.75 -9.79
C ALA A 32 -16.04 -16.53 -8.60
N ARG A 33 -16.56 -17.75 -8.41
CA ARG A 33 -16.23 -18.72 -7.34
C ARG A 33 -14.84 -19.37 -7.48
N ALA A 34 -13.78 -18.59 -7.69
CA ALA A 34 -12.42 -19.15 -7.59
C ALA A 34 -12.15 -19.70 -6.17
N THR A 35 -11.64 -20.93 -6.05
CA THR A 35 -11.26 -21.60 -4.80
C THR A 35 -9.98 -21.03 -4.21
N THR A 36 -9.67 -21.36 -2.95
CA THR A 36 -8.36 -21.01 -2.34
C THR A 36 -7.19 -21.49 -3.18
N ASP A 37 -7.25 -22.71 -3.69
CA ASP A 37 -6.18 -23.28 -4.51
C ASP A 37 -5.97 -22.48 -5.81
N GLU A 38 -7.04 -22.12 -6.51
CA GLU A 38 -6.96 -21.30 -7.73
C GLU A 38 -6.39 -19.90 -7.45
N LEU A 39 -6.75 -19.30 -6.31
CA LEU A 39 -6.20 -18.02 -5.90
C LEU A 39 -4.72 -18.11 -5.53
N LEU A 40 -4.29 -19.15 -4.81
CA LEU A 40 -2.89 -19.39 -4.46
C LEU A 40 -2.04 -19.68 -5.70
N GLU A 41 -2.54 -20.50 -6.61
CA GLU A 41 -1.88 -20.77 -7.89
C GLU A 41 -1.75 -19.48 -8.72
N HIS A 42 -2.78 -18.63 -8.72
CA HIS A 42 -2.73 -17.34 -9.40
C HIS A 42 -1.67 -16.42 -8.78
N VAL A 43 -1.60 -16.30 -7.44
CA VAL A 43 -0.57 -15.51 -6.76
C VAL A 43 0.83 -16.03 -7.10
N THR A 44 1.05 -17.33 -6.95
CA THR A 44 2.35 -17.97 -7.24
C THR A 44 2.76 -17.72 -8.68
N ARG A 45 1.85 -17.93 -9.64
CA ARG A 45 2.12 -17.69 -11.06
C ARG A 45 2.44 -16.22 -11.36
N LEU A 46 1.71 -15.27 -10.78
CA LEU A 46 2.00 -13.84 -10.94
C LEU A 46 3.37 -13.49 -10.37
N HIS A 47 3.66 -13.94 -9.15
CA HIS A 47 4.93 -13.68 -8.47
C HIS A 47 6.10 -14.28 -9.24
N THR A 48 6.06 -15.58 -9.56
CA THR A 48 7.11 -16.26 -10.32
C THR A 48 7.33 -15.62 -11.69
N ARG A 49 6.25 -15.29 -12.41
CA ARG A 49 6.36 -14.68 -13.74
C ARG A 49 7.10 -13.34 -13.69
N GLU A 50 6.85 -12.49 -12.70
CA GLU A 50 7.52 -11.19 -12.62
C GLU A 50 8.87 -11.25 -11.89
N ALA A 51 9.14 -12.31 -11.12
CA ALA A 51 10.44 -12.57 -10.50
C ALA A 51 11.47 -13.12 -11.51
N VAL A 52 11.05 -14.01 -12.42
CA VAL A 52 11.93 -14.67 -13.40
C VAL A 52 12.18 -13.81 -14.64
N HIS A 53 11.34 -12.81 -14.90
CA HIS A 53 11.42 -11.93 -16.08
C HIS A 53 11.76 -10.47 -15.71
N PRO A 54 12.99 -10.19 -15.23
CA PRO A 54 13.37 -8.84 -14.81
C PRO A 54 13.31 -7.80 -15.93
N GLU A 55 13.42 -8.21 -17.20
CA GLU A 55 13.33 -7.37 -18.38
C GLU A 55 11.98 -6.65 -18.55
N ARG A 56 10.92 -7.15 -17.89
CA ARG A 56 9.58 -6.53 -17.92
C ARG A 56 9.50 -5.25 -17.08
N GLY A 57 10.51 -5.04 -16.23
CA GLY A 57 10.73 -3.82 -15.46
C GLY A 57 9.68 -3.55 -14.38
N LEU A 58 9.86 -2.41 -13.72
CA LEU A 58 9.10 -2.02 -12.53
C LEU A 58 7.59 -1.85 -12.78
N ALA A 59 7.19 -1.53 -14.01
CA ALA A 59 5.79 -1.39 -14.39
C ALA A 59 5.02 -2.72 -14.33
N ALA A 60 5.66 -3.83 -14.71
CA ALA A 60 5.04 -5.15 -14.64
C ALA A 60 4.95 -5.64 -13.20
N ARG A 61 6.04 -5.47 -12.44
CA ARG A 61 6.11 -5.76 -10.99
C ARG A 61 5.07 -4.99 -10.19
N THR A 62 4.91 -3.69 -10.45
CA THR A 62 3.89 -2.86 -9.77
C THR A 62 2.48 -3.35 -10.08
N ARG A 63 2.17 -3.68 -11.34
CA ARG A 63 0.86 -4.26 -11.70
C ARG A 63 0.61 -5.60 -11.03
N ALA A 64 1.62 -6.46 -10.91
CA ALA A 64 1.52 -7.74 -10.22
C ALA A 64 1.31 -7.54 -8.71
N LEU A 65 1.99 -6.59 -8.08
CA LEU A 65 1.78 -6.19 -6.68
C LEU A 65 0.31 -5.83 -6.43
N TRP A 66 -0.25 -4.88 -7.20
CA TRP A 66 -1.66 -4.50 -7.09
C TRP A 66 -2.63 -5.66 -7.37
N SER A 67 -2.26 -6.54 -8.31
CA SER A 67 -3.05 -7.74 -8.61
C SER A 67 -3.06 -8.73 -7.46
N MET A 68 -1.94 -8.89 -6.76
CA MET A 68 -1.83 -9.73 -5.56
C MET A 68 -2.59 -9.12 -4.39
N GLU A 69 -2.50 -7.81 -4.14
CA GLU A 69 -3.32 -7.12 -3.14
C GLU A 69 -4.81 -7.41 -3.37
N ARG A 70 -5.27 -7.30 -4.63
CA ARG A 70 -6.64 -7.66 -5.01
C ARG A 70 -6.99 -9.13 -4.75
N ILE A 71 -6.05 -10.06 -4.92
CA ILE A 71 -6.27 -11.47 -4.60
C ILE A 71 -6.40 -11.66 -3.08
N GLY A 72 -5.60 -10.97 -2.27
CA GLY A 72 -5.71 -10.98 -0.81
C GLY A 72 -7.11 -10.55 -0.32
N TYR A 73 -7.68 -9.54 -0.97
CA TYR A 73 -9.07 -9.14 -0.74
C TYR A 73 -10.09 -10.24 -1.12
N ALA A 74 -9.90 -10.87 -2.28
CA ALA A 74 -10.77 -11.95 -2.74
C ALA A 74 -10.72 -13.20 -1.85
N PHE A 75 -9.55 -13.53 -1.29
CA PHE A 75 -9.38 -14.58 -0.28
C PHE A 75 -10.30 -14.33 0.91
N ALA A 76 -10.23 -13.14 1.48
CA ALA A 76 -10.96 -12.80 2.68
C ALA A 76 -12.49 -12.80 2.45
N ARG A 77 -12.96 -12.35 1.27
CA ARG A 77 -14.39 -12.42 0.90
C ARG A 77 -14.93 -13.85 0.79
N LYS A 78 -14.06 -14.79 0.43
CA LYS A 78 -14.43 -16.18 0.19
C LYS A 78 -14.17 -17.10 1.35
N ALA A 79 -13.41 -16.64 2.35
CA ALA A 79 -13.00 -17.41 3.51
C ALA A 79 -14.19 -18.14 4.14
N ARG A 80 -14.45 -19.38 3.67
CA ARG A 80 -15.27 -20.33 4.42
C ARG A 80 -14.48 -20.68 5.67
N ARG A 81 -15.12 -21.27 6.68
CA ARG A 81 -14.58 -21.47 8.05
C ARG A 81 -13.15 -22.05 8.17
N LEU A 82 -12.50 -22.51 7.11
CA LEU A 82 -11.16 -23.10 7.06
C LEU A 82 -10.14 -22.37 6.16
N GLU A 83 -10.55 -21.35 5.39
CA GLU A 83 -9.67 -20.66 4.45
C GLU A 83 -9.14 -19.37 5.07
N SER A 84 -7.83 -19.28 5.24
CA SER A 84 -7.15 -18.11 5.82
C SER A 84 -5.80 -17.92 5.14
N LEU A 85 -5.23 -16.72 5.24
CA LEU A 85 -3.87 -16.47 4.75
C LEU A 85 -2.80 -17.16 5.62
N ARG A 86 -3.21 -17.85 6.69
CA ARG A 86 -2.37 -18.75 7.48
C ARG A 86 -1.99 -20.04 6.74
N ASP A 87 -2.59 -20.32 5.58
CA ASP A 87 -2.21 -21.47 4.74
C ASP A 87 -0.69 -21.45 4.47
N ARG A 88 0.01 -22.55 4.77
CA ARG A 88 1.47 -22.68 4.66
C ARG A 88 1.99 -22.49 3.23
N ARG A 89 1.14 -22.67 2.22
CA ARG A 89 1.46 -22.48 0.79
C ARG A 89 1.59 -21.01 0.40
N VAL A 90 1.08 -20.08 1.21
CA VAL A 90 1.32 -18.65 0.99
C VAL A 90 2.82 -18.37 1.21
N SER A 91 3.50 -17.93 0.16
CA SER A 91 4.93 -17.57 0.21
C SER A 91 5.18 -16.41 1.17
N ARG A 92 6.31 -16.41 1.88
CA ARG A 92 6.75 -15.28 2.71
C ARG A 92 6.91 -13.99 1.90
N ALA A 93 7.29 -14.09 0.64
CA ALA A 93 7.47 -12.92 -0.23
C ALA A 93 6.13 -12.22 -0.52
N THR A 94 5.08 -13.00 -0.82
CA THR A 94 3.76 -12.47 -1.19
C THR A 94 2.84 -12.25 0.01
N SER A 95 3.16 -12.84 1.16
CA SER A 95 2.34 -12.75 2.37
C SER A 95 1.98 -11.31 2.75
N PRO A 96 2.94 -10.34 2.84
CA PRO A 96 2.61 -8.97 3.22
C PRO A 96 1.52 -8.34 2.34
N ILE A 97 1.67 -8.41 1.01
CA ILE A 97 0.74 -7.76 0.09
C ILE A 97 -0.65 -8.42 0.08
N LEU A 98 -0.73 -9.72 0.34
CA LEU A 98 -2.03 -10.39 0.50
C LEU A 98 -2.75 -9.92 1.77
N HIS A 99 -2.00 -9.68 2.86
CA HIS A 99 -2.57 -9.20 4.12
C HIS A 99 -3.04 -7.75 4.04
N VAL A 100 -2.33 -6.90 3.28
CA VAL A 100 -2.81 -5.57 2.87
C VAL A 100 -4.20 -5.70 2.24
N GLY A 101 -4.33 -6.50 1.17
CA GLY A 101 -5.61 -6.74 0.50
C GLY A 101 -6.72 -7.26 1.42
N MET A 102 -6.39 -8.19 2.31
CA MET A 102 -7.33 -8.77 3.29
C MET A 102 -7.90 -7.71 4.24
N GLY A 103 -7.13 -6.68 4.59
CA GLY A 103 -7.57 -5.57 5.44
C GLY A 103 -8.82 -4.85 4.93
N VAL A 104 -8.94 -4.65 3.60
CA VAL A 104 -10.15 -4.07 2.98
C VAL A 104 -11.39 -4.93 3.27
N CYS A 105 -11.22 -6.25 3.26
CA CYS A 105 -12.31 -7.18 3.50
C CYS A 105 -12.68 -7.25 4.99
N ALA A 106 -11.70 -7.18 5.88
CA ALA A 106 -11.95 -7.11 7.32
C ALA A 106 -12.70 -5.82 7.69
N ALA A 107 -12.39 -4.71 7.02
CA ALA A 107 -13.16 -3.47 7.12
C ALA A 107 -14.60 -3.64 6.64
N GLU A 108 -14.77 -4.32 5.50
CA GLU A 108 -16.08 -4.54 4.88
C GLU A 108 -16.99 -5.43 5.72
N PHE A 109 -16.50 -6.59 6.17
CA PHE A 109 -17.29 -7.49 7.01
C PHE A 109 -17.44 -7.01 8.44
N GLY A 110 -16.44 -6.29 8.95
CA GLY A 110 -16.52 -5.64 10.25
C GLY A 110 -17.41 -4.41 10.26
N GLU A 111 -17.84 -3.92 9.09
CA GLU A 111 -18.64 -2.69 8.94
C GLU A 111 -18.03 -1.48 9.64
N LEU A 112 -16.69 -1.43 9.66
CA LEU A 112 -15.87 -0.45 10.38
C LEU A 112 -15.98 -0.50 11.91
N ASP A 113 -16.57 -1.55 12.49
CA ASP A 113 -16.47 -1.81 13.94
C ASP A 113 -15.06 -2.30 14.31
N PRO A 114 -14.32 -1.58 15.19
CA PRO A 114 -12.95 -1.91 15.55
C PRO A 114 -12.77 -3.32 16.12
N GLU A 115 -13.67 -3.76 17.00
CA GLU A 115 -13.56 -5.05 17.68
C GLU A 115 -13.86 -6.21 16.74
N LEU A 116 -14.88 -6.06 15.88
CA LEU A 116 -15.20 -7.06 14.87
C LEU A 116 -14.10 -7.12 13.80
N THR A 117 -13.61 -5.99 13.31
CA THR A 117 -12.49 -5.95 12.36
C THR A 117 -11.24 -6.59 12.95
N ALA A 118 -10.87 -6.27 14.19
CA ALA A 118 -9.71 -6.87 14.85
C ALA A 118 -9.86 -8.40 14.95
N ARG A 119 -11.02 -8.90 15.40
CA ARG A 119 -11.30 -10.35 15.44
C ARG A 119 -11.22 -11.02 14.08
N ILE A 120 -11.67 -10.35 13.01
CA ILE A 120 -11.56 -10.87 11.64
C ILE A 120 -10.09 -10.94 11.20
N ILE A 121 -9.32 -9.87 11.42
CA ILE A 121 -7.88 -9.83 11.11
C ILE A 121 -7.16 -10.94 11.88
N GLU A 122 -7.35 -11.03 13.18
CA GLU A 122 -6.74 -12.06 14.03
C GLU A 122 -7.05 -13.46 13.51
N LYS A 123 -8.30 -13.72 13.12
CA LYS A 123 -8.71 -15.03 12.60
C LYS A 123 -8.09 -15.36 11.23
N LEU A 124 -8.01 -14.40 10.32
CA LEU A 124 -7.65 -14.64 8.92
C LEU A 124 -6.16 -14.42 8.60
N ALA A 125 -5.49 -13.55 9.35
CA ALA A 125 -4.10 -13.19 9.14
C ALA A 125 -3.13 -14.22 9.70
N ARG A 126 -1.95 -14.33 9.10
CA ARG A 126 -0.75 -14.79 9.79
C ARG A 126 -0.42 -13.78 10.89
N PRO A 127 -0.17 -14.22 12.14
CA PRO A 127 0.13 -13.31 13.25
C PRO A 127 1.23 -12.29 12.94
N GLU A 128 2.29 -12.74 12.26
CA GLU A 128 3.44 -11.91 11.89
C GLU A 128 3.13 -10.85 10.81
N ASP A 129 2.05 -11.02 10.05
CA ASP A 129 1.64 -10.13 8.96
C ASP A 129 0.32 -9.40 9.24
N ALA A 130 -0.28 -9.58 10.43
CA ALA A 130 -1.58 -8.99 10.77
C ALA A 130 -1.59 -7.46 10.68
N ASP A 131 -0.46 -6.82 10.99
CA ASP A 131 -0.31 -5.37 10.94
C ASP A 131 -0.49 -4.79 9.53
N PHE A 132 -0.16 -5.55 8.49
CA PHE A 132 -0.39 -5.12 7.10
C PHE A 132 -1.87 -4.91 6.80
N ALA A 133 -2.78 -5.59 7.49
CA ALA A 133 -4.22 -5.44 7.27
C ALA A 133 -4.78 -4.10 7.80
N TYR A 134 -4.22 -3.56 8.89
CA TYR A 134 -4.66 -2.28 9.45
C TYR A 134 -4.35 -1.10 8.54
N GLU A 135 -3.34 -1.24 7.69
CA GLU A 135 -3.03 -0.24 6.69
C GLU A 135 -4.20 -0.06 5.72
N SER A 136 -4.69 -1.15 5.13
CA SER A 136 -5.79 -1.08 4.17
C SER A 136 -7.15 -0.83 4.82
N PHE A 137 -7.29 -1.14 6.10
CA PHE A 137 -8.42 -0.64 6.89
C PHE A 137 -8.47 0.89 6.91
N GLY A 138 -7.31 1.55 7.07
CA GLY A 138 -7.17 3.00 6.93
C GLY A 138 -7.57 3.54 5.55
N ALA A 139 -7.14 2.86 4.49
CA ALA A 139 -7.50 3.20 3.11
C ALA A 139 -9.03 3.16 2.86
N VAL A 140 -9.75 2.24 3.49
CA VAL A 140 -11.20 2.10 3.34
C VAL A 140 -11.96 3.34 3.79
N PHE A 141 -11.48 4.07 4.81
CA PHE A 141 -12.10 5.34 5.22
C PHE A 141 -12.10 6.37 4.11
N GLY A 142 -10.93 6.63 3.51
CA GLY A 142 -10.81 7.57 2.40
C GLY A 142 -11.70 7.17 1.21
N VAL A 143 -11.83 5.88 0.93
CA VAL A 143 -12.71 5.40 -0.13
C VAL A 143 -14.19 5.55 0.21
N ASN A 144 -14.60 5.27 1.45
CA ASN A 144 -16.00 5.36 1.85
C ASN A 144 -16.53 6.81 1.87
N GLU A 145 -15.63 7.79 2.01
CA GLU A 145 -15.93 9.22 1.87
C GLU A 145 -16.36 9.61 0.44
N ARG A 146 -15.90 8.89 -0.60
CA ARG A 146 -16.15 9.22 -2.01
C ARG A 146 -16.85 8.09 -2.78
N ALA A 147 -18.14 8.28 -3.07
CA ALA A 147 -18.99 7.27 -3.71
C ALA A 147 -18.45 6.70 -5.04
N THR A 148 -17.83 7.55 -5.88
CA THR A 148 -17.26 7.13 -7.18
C THR A 148 -16.05 6.20 -7.01
N GLN A 149 -15.19 6.47 -6.02
CA GLN A 149 -14.03 5.62 -5.75
C GLN A 149 -14.43 4.28 -5.15
N ARG A 150 -15.41 4.30 -4.23
CA ARG A 150 -16.00 3.10 -3.65
C ARG A 150 -16.54 2.15 -4.73
N TRP A 151 -17.23 2.70 -5.73
CA TRP A 151 -17.72 1.91 -6.86
C TRP A 151 -16.59 1.32 -7.70
N LEU A 152 -15.53 2.09 -7.98
CA LEU A 152 -14.38 1.63 -8.77
C LEU A 152 -13.59 0.50 -8.12
N ILE A 153 -13.57 0.42 -6.78
CA ILE A 153 -12.92 -0.67 -6.05
C ILE A 153 -13.91 -1.77 -5.60
N GLY A 154 -15.17 -1.71 -6.03
CA GLY A 154 -16.15 -2.76 -5.73
C GLY A 154 -16.45 -2.97 -4.24
N LEU A 155 -16.24 -1.95 -3.41
CA LEU A 155 -16.49 -1.96 -1.96
C LEU A 155 -17.99 -1.69 -1.69
N LYS A 156 -18.64 -2.46 -0.80
CA LYS A 156 -20.03 -2.16 -0.40
C LYS A 156 -20.11 -0.79 0.32
N PRO A 157 -21.23 -0.07 0.26
CA PRO A 157 -21.45 1.08 1.14
C PRO A 157 -21.27 0.67 2.61
N LEU A 158 -20.40 1.35 3.34
CA LEU A 158 -20.16 1.10 4.77
C LEU A 158 -20.79 2.23 5.60
N PRO A 159 -21.13 1.96 6.88
CA PRO A 159 -21.56 3.00 7.80
C PRO A 159 -20.60 4.19 7.79
N ARG A 160 -21.12 5.41 7.79
CA ARG A 160 -20.30 6.60 7.96
C ARG A 160 -20.09 6.81 9.45
N ALA A 161 -18.89 6.50 9.92
CA ALA A 161 -18.47 6.81 11.28
C ALA A 161 -17.33 7.85 11.19
N PRO A 162 -17.38 8.94 11.96
CA PRO A 162 -16.32 9.94 11.98
C PRO A 162 -14.99 9.31 12.39
N LEU A 163 -13.93 9.52 11.61
CA LEU A 163 -12.57 9.02 11.92
C LEU A 163 -12.14 9.37 13.35
N ARG A 164 -12.46 10.58 13.81
CA ARG A 164 -12.18 11.07 15.17
C ARG A 164 -12.78 10.22 16.30
N GLU A 165 -13.89 9.53 16.05
CA GLU A 165 -14.58 8.69 17.03
C GLU A 165 -14.09 7.23 16.97
N LEU A 166 -13.68 6.77 15.78
CA LEU A 166 -13.19 5.40 15.59
C LEU A 166 -11.72 5.22 15.93
N LEU A 167 -10.85 6.18 15.56
CA LEU A 167 -9.41 6.05 15.72
C LEU A 167 -8.95 5.78 17.16
N PRO A 168 -9.51 6.44 18.20
CA PRO A 168 -9.09 6.19 19.58
C PRO A 168 -9.37 4.76 20.07
N ARG A 169 -10.19 3.97 19.36
CA ARG A 169 -10.49 2.57 19.70
C ARG A 169 -9.39 1.59 19.26
N PHE A 170 -8.38 2.06 18.53
CA PHE A 170 -7.22 1.26 18.13
C PHE A 170 -5.96 1.67 18.91
N GLU A 171 -5.03 0.74 19.08
CA GLU A 171 -3.71 1.05 19.64
C GLU A 171 -2.96 2.07 18.76
N PRO A 172 -2.11 2.94 19.35
CA PRO A 172 -1.38 3.97 18.60
C PRO A 172 -0.59 3.45 17.39
N ALA A 173 0.03 2.28 17.51
CA ALA A 173 0.75 1.65 16.40
C ALA A 173 -0.17 1.34 15.20
N ARG A 174 -1.39 0.84 15.47
CA ARG A 174 -2.40 0.55 14.45
C ARG A 174 -3.00 1.82 13.87
N GLN A 175 -3.20 2.86 14.68
CA GLN A 175 -3.62 4.18 14.19
C GLN A 175 -2.63 4.75 13.17
N ARG A 176 -1.32 4.61 13.41
CA ARG A 176 -0.27 5.02 12.45
C ARG A 176 -0.32 4.20 11.17
N LEU A 177 -0.54 2.89 11.24
CA LEU A 177 -0.73 2.04 10.05
C LEU A 177 -1.95 2.48 9.24
N MET A 178 -3.07 2.75 9.91
CA MET A 178 -4.28 3.26 9.28
C MET A 178 -4.06 4.63 8.63
N ALA A 179 -3.33 5.53 9.30
CA ALA A 179 -2.96 6.82 8.75
C ALA A 179 -2.12 6.68 7.47
N HIS A 180 -1.17 5.75 7.43
CA HIS A 180 -0.42 5.42 6.22
C HIS A 180 -1.35 5.00 5.07
N GLY A 181 -2.27 4.06 5.29
CA GLY A 181 -3.19 3.65 4.24
C GLY A 181 -4.16 4.73 3.78
N TYR A 182 -4.63 5.56 4.70
CA TYR A 182 -5.41 6.76 4.35
C TYR A 182 -4.59 7.73 3.49
N GLY A 183 -3.32 7.94 3.82
CA GLY A 183 -2.38 8.76 3.06
C GLY A 183 -2.20 8.32 1.60
N ARG A 184 -2.14 7.01 1.34
CA ARG A 184 -2.13 6.49 -0.05
C ARG A 184 -3.36 6.97 -0.83
N LEU A 185 -4.52 6.97 -0.18
CA LEU A 185 -5.78 7.38 -0.80
C LEU A 185 -5.85 8.88 -1.03
N LEU A 186 -5.33 9.70 -0.11
CA LEU A 186 -5.17 11.14 -0.34
C LEU A 186 -4.37 11.42 -1.61
N TYR A 187 -3.28 10.69 -1.84
CA TYR A 187 -2.52 10.87 -3.09
C TYR A 187 -3.34 10.55 -4.34
N PHE A 188 -4.14 9.49 -4.32
CA PHE A 188 -5.03 9.15 -5.42
C PHE A 188 -6.17 10.16 -5.59
N GLN A 189 -6.66 10.75 -4.51
CA GLN A 189 -7.82 11.62 -4.46
C GLN A 189 -7.59 13.07 -4.88
N HIS A 190 -6.37 13.57 -4.73
CA HIS A 190 -6.04 14.96 -5.03
C HIS A 190 -5.40 15.08 -6.41
N ALA A 191 -5.33 16.27 -7.00
CA ALA A 191 -4.72 16.43 -8.33
C ALA A 191 -3.18 16.47 -8.25
N THR A 192 -2.63 17.12 -7.22
CA THR A 192 -1.19 17.35 -7.04
C THR A 192 -0.67 16.71 -5.76
N LEU A 193 0.65 16.54 -5.66
CA LEU A 193 1.30 16.09 -4.43
C LEU A 193 1.08 17.09 -3.28
N ALA A 194 1.25 18.39 -3.55
CA ALA A 194 1.02 19.45 -2.57
C ALA A 194 -0.41 19.42 -2.00
N ALA A 195 -1.44 19.23 -2.85
CA ALA A 195 -2.81 19.15 -2.39
C ALA A 195 -3.10 17.89 -1.56
N ALA A 196 -2.41 16.78 -1.83
CA ALA A 196 -2.53 15.56 -1.02
C ALA A 196 -1.88 15.75 0.37
N VAL A 197 -0.70 16.38 0.41
CA VAL A 197 0.01 16.68 1.67
C VAL A 197 -0.77 17.69 2.50
N GLU A 198 -1.33 18.73 1.88
CA GLU A 198 -2.18 19.69 2.60
C GLU A 198 -3.41 19.02 3.19
N ALA A 199 -4.08 18.15 2.43
CA ALA A 199 -5.25 17.42 2.91
C ALA A 199 -4.94 16.50 4.10
N ALA A 200 -3.69 16.04 4.26
CA ALA A 200 -3.30 15.25 5.42
C ALA A 200 -3.29 16.06 6.73
N ARG A 201 -3.20 17.40 6.66
CA ARG A 201 -3.20 18.29 7.83
C ARG A 201 -4.55 18.40 8.51
N ASP A 202 -5.62 18.29 7.73
CA ASP A 202 -7.00 18.50 8.19
C ASP A 202 -7.66 17.19 8.69
N THR A 203 -6.85 16.17 8.98
CA THR A 203 -7.34 14.85 9.40
C THR A 203 -7.10 14.62 10.88
N ALA A 204 -7.91 13.77 11.51
CA ALA A 204 -7.68 13.31 12.88
C ALA A 204 -6.57 12.23 12.98
N LEU A 205 -5.85 11.97 11.88
CA LEU A 205 -4.85 10.91 11.76
C LEU A 205 -3.44 11.43 12.04
N ASP A 206 -2.51 10.52 12.31
CA ASP A 206 -1.09 10.83 12.39
C ASP A 206 -0.60 11.37 11.04
N ARG A 207 -0.27 12.68 11.01
CA ARG A 207 0.16 13.37 9.79
C ARG A 207 1.43 12.75 9.20
N GLY A 208 2.42 12.40 10.03
CA GLY A 208 3.69 11.86 9.54
C GLY A 208 3.49 10.53 8.83
N ALA A 209 2.71 9.62 9.43
CA ALA A 209 2.34 8.36 8.81
C ALA A 209 1.48 8.54 7.56
N ALA A 210 0.54 9.48 7.54
CA ALA A 210 -0.22 9.80 6.33
C ALA A 210 0.68 10.32 5.19
N VAL A 211 1.66 11.17 5.49
CA VAL A 211 2.64 11.66 4.50
C VAL A 211 3.58 10.55 4.02
N GLN A 212 3.96 9.60 4.88
CA GLN A 212 4.63 8.35 4.47
C GLN A 212 3.77 7.58 3.45
N GLY A 213 2.47 7.42 3.72
CA GLY A 213 1.52 6.79 2.81
C GLY A 213 1.42 7.48 1.45
N ILE A 214 1.43 8.82 1.45
CA ILE A 214 1.48 9.63 0.22
C ILE A 214 2.78 9.35 -0.54
N GLY A 215 3.93 9.29 0.14
CA GLY A 215 5.22 8.94 -0.46
C GLY A 215 5.21 7.57 -1.11
N PHE A 216 4.73 6.55 -0.38
CA PHE A 216 4.59 5.20 -0.91
C PHE A 216 3.74 5.17 -2.18
N ALA A 217 2.55 5.77 -2.15
CA ALA A 217 1.67 5.81 -3.33
C ALA A 217 2.28 6.62 -4.48
N TYR A 218 3.00 7.71 -4.18
CA TYR A 218 3.70 8.52 -5.18
C TYR A 218 4.75 7.70 -5.93
N ALA A 219 5.59 6.93 -5.23
CA ALA A 219 6.56 6.02 -5.86
C ALA A 219 5.85 4.97 -6.73
N MET A 220 4.82 4.31 -6.18
CA MET A 220 4.07 3.26 -6.89
C MET A 220 3.40 3.78 -8.16
N VAL A 221 2.89 5.02 -8.20
CA VAL A 221 2.28 5.59 -9.40
C VAL A 221 3.31 6.11 -10.40
N ASN A 222 4.45 6.60 -9.91
CA ASN A 222 5.49 7.18 -10.75
C ASN A 222 6.65 6.19 -11.00
N HIS A 223 6.38 4.88 -10.91
CA HIS A 223 7.39 3.81 -11.10
C HIS A 223 8.16 3.91 -12.42
N ALA A 224 7.58 4.51 -13.47
CA ALA A 224 8.23 4.68 -14.78
C ALA A 224 9.23 5.84 -14.81
N GLU A 225 9.14 6.77 -13.86
CA GLU A 225 10.02 7.92 -13.69
C GLU A 225 10.59 7.92 -12.26
N LEU A 226 10.93 6.74 -11.76
CA LEU A 226 11.27 6.56 -10.34
C LEU A 226 12.47 7.43 -9.91
N THR A 227 13.48 7.62 -10.75
CA THR A 227 14.59 8.55 -10.47
C THR A 227 14.11 9.99 -10.20
N THR A 228 13.16 10.47 -10.99
CA THR A 228 12.53 11.79 -10.76
C THR A 228 11.68 11.77 -9.49
N ALA A 229 11.02 10.65 -9.20
CA ALA A 229 10.23 10.52 -7.99
C ALA A 229 11.10 10.54 -6.71
N LEU A 230 12.26 9.88 -6.72
CA LEU A 230 13.21 9.82 -5.61
C LEU A 230 13.90 11.17 -5.33
N THR A 231 14.03 12.01 -6.35
CA THR A 231 14.57 13.38 -6.20
C THR A 231 13.51 14.43 -5.86
N THR A 232 12.24 14.04 -5.74
CA THR A 232 11.16 14.93 -5.34
C THR A 232 11.28 15.28 -3.85
N ALA A 233 11.22 16.57 -3.54
CA ALA A 233 11.26 17.07 -2.17
C ALA A 233 10.04 17.94 -1.85
N LEU A 234 9.57 17.86 -0.61
CA LEU A 234 8.54 18.75 -0.07
C LEU A 234 9.18 20.00 0.55
N ALA A 235 8.41 21.09 0.63
CA ALA A 235 8.89 22.36 1.14
C ALA A 235 9.08 22.35 2.66
N ASP A 236 8.20 21.66 3.38
CA ASP A 236 8.30 21.46 4.83
C ASP A 236 9.29 20.33 5.14
N PRO A 237 10.34 20.56 5.97
CA PRO A 237 11.36 19.55 6.24
C PRO A 237 10.83 18.28 6.91
N ALA A 238 9.88 18.40 7.83
CA ALA A 238 9.32 17.26 8.57
C ALA A 238 8.44 16.40 7.65
N ASP A 239 7.55 17.03 6.88
CA ASP A 239 6.78 16.32 5.85
C ASP A 239 7.72 15.68 4.81
N ASN A 240 8.79 16.36 4.42
CA ASN A 240 9.76 15.83 3.46
C ASN A 240 10.42 14.55 3.96
N GLU A 241 10.83 14.50 5.23
CA GLU A 241 11.43 13.30 5.82
C GLU A 241 10.44 12.12 5.84
N HIS A 242 9.20 12.38 6.24
CA HIS A 242 8.14 11.37 6.21
C HIS A 242 7.84 10.90 4.78
N PHE A 243 7.76 11.81 3.83
CA PHE A 243 7.53 11.50 2.43
C PHE A 243 8.65 10.62 1.86
N GLN A 244 9.91 10.98 2.10
CA GLN A 244 11.07 10.19 1.70
C GLN A 244 11.08 8.80 2.35
N THR A 245 10.67 8.70 3.62
CA THR A 245 10.49 7.40 4.29
C THR A 245 9.47 6.52 3.57
N GLY A 246 8.37 7.11 3.07
CA GLY A 246 7.41 6.43 2.20
C GLY A 246 8.01 5.94 0.88
N LEU A 247 8.86 6.75 0.24
CA LEU A 247 9.59 6.35 -0.99
C LEU A 247 10.53 5.17 -0.73
N VAL A 248 11.33 5.26 0.33
CA VAL A 248 12.24 4.18 0.79
C VAL A 248 11.46 2.90 1.03
N TYR A 249 10.30 3.01 1.68
CA TYR A 249 9.48 1.84 1.96
C TYR A 249 8.92 1.20 0.67
N ALA A 250 8.53 1.99 -0.34
CA ALA A 250 8.10 1.45 -1.64
C ALA A 250 9.22 0.65 -2.32
N LEU A 251 10.45 1.16 -2.30
CA LEU A 251 11.65 0.46 -2.77
C LEU A 251 11.87 -0.86 -2.01
N MET A 252 11.84 -0.81 -0.68
CA MET A 252 11.98 -2.00 0.17
C MET A 252 10.90 -3.04 -0.13
N PHE A 253 9.66 -2.61 -0.33
CA PHE A 253 8.55 -3.51 -0.62
C PHE A 253 8.68 -4.17 -2.00
N TRP A 254 9.12 -3.43 -3.03
CA TRP A 254 9.45 -4.03 -4.32
C TRP A 254 10.62 -5.02 -4.22
N GLY A 255 11.67 -4.70 -3.47
CA GLY A 255 12.82 -5.58 -3.27
C GLY A 255 12.47 -6.85 -2.50
N TRP A 256 11.61 -6.75 -1.48
CA TRP A 256 11.10 -7.91 -0.73
C TRP A 256 10.27 -8.85 -1.61
N LEU A 257 9.35 -8.27 -2.38
CA LEU A 257 8.44 -9.05 -3.22
C LEU A 257 9.14 -9.59 -4.46
N PHE A 258 10.02 -8.82 -5.08
CA PHE A 258 10.73 -9.19 -6.30
C PHE A 258 12.24 -9.01 -6.08
N ALA A 259 12.91 -10.11 -5.71
CA ALA A 259 14.35 -10.14 -5.51
C ALA A 259 15.11 -9.56 -6.72
N GLY A 260 16.21 -8.87 -6.46
CA GLY A 260 17.00 -8.19 -7.50
C GLY A 260 16.44 -6.84 -7.95
N THR A 261 15.27 -6.37 -7.44
CA THR A 261 14.74 -5.06 -7.84
C THR A 261 15.66 -3.90 -7.45
N LEU A 262 16.30 -3.98 -6.28
CA LEU A 262 17.20 -2.92 -5.80
C LEU A 262 18.63 -3.04 -6.34
N ASP A 263 18.94 -4.12 -7.07
CA ASP A 263 20.25 -4.36 -7.67
C ASP A 263 20.32 -3.81 -9.11
N ASP A 264 19.16 -3.52 -9.71
CA ASP A 264 19.07 -2.94 -11.05
C ASP A 264 19.09 -1.40 -10.97
N GLU A 265 20.17 -0.78 -11.42
CA GLU A 265 20.35 0.68 -11.42
C GLU A 265 19.25 1.43 -12.19
N ARG A 266 18.57 0.78 -13.14
CA ARG A 266 17.43 1.37 -13.87
C ARG A 266 16.20 1.54 -12.98
N HIS A 267 16.14 0.81 -11.87
CA HIS A 267 15.03 0.81 -10.91
C HIS A 267 15.43 1.36 -9.55
N ALA A 268 16.72 1.36 -9.24
CA ALA A 268 17.27 1.73 -7.95
C ALA A 268 18.60 2.48 -8.20
N PRO A 269 18.53 3.77 -8.59
CA PRO A 269 19.74 4.55 -8.87
C PRO A 269 20.61 4.66 -7.62
N ASP A 270 21.90 4.90 -7.80
CA ASP A 270 22.80 5.10 -6.67
C ASP A 270 22.56 6.46 -5.99
N ASP A 271 21.61 6.47 -5.07
CA ASP A 271 21.18 7.64 -4.31
C ASP A 271 20.92 7.30 -2.83
N PRO A 272 20.94 8.30 -1.92
CA PRO A 272 20.79 8.06 -0.49
C PRO A 272 19.50 7.32 -0.09
N LEU A 273 18.38 7.53 -0.78
CA LEU A 273 17.12 6.82 -0.48
C LEU A 273 17.19 5.36 -0.91
N THR A 274 17.81 5.09 -2.07
CA THR A 274 18.04 3.70 -2.51
C THR A 274 18.97 2.96 -1.56
N THR A 275 20.05 3.58 -1.08
CA THR A 275 20.94 2.99 -0.07
C THR A 275 20.18 2.70 1.22
N ARG A 276 19.40 3.65 1.73
CA ARG A 276 18.52 3.42 2.91
C ARG A 276 17.55 2.26 2.69
N ALA A 277 16.99 2.11 1.48
CA ALA A 277 16.10 1.00 1.14
C ALA A 277 16.80 -0.35 1.12
N ARG A 278 18.01 -0.43 0.56
CA ARG A 278 18.85 -1.66 0.55
C ARG A 278 19.19 -2.09 1.98
N GLU A 279 19.61 -1.16 2.83
CA GLU A 279 19.90 -1.45 4.24
C GLU A 279 18.65 -1.90 5.01
N ALA A 280 17.52 -1.22 4.82
CA ALA A 280 16.27 -1.60 5.46
C ALA A 280 15.79 -2.98 5.00
N LEU A 281 15.93 -3.30 3.71
CA LEU A 281 15.61 -4.60 3.15
C LEU A 281 16.53 -5.70 3.71
N ALA A 282 17.83 -5.44 3.82
CA ALA A 282 18.78 -6.37 4.42
C ALA A 282 18.42 -6.67 5.88
N ARG A 283 18.03 -5.65 6.67
CA ARG A 283 17.53 -5.83 8.04
C ARG A 283 16.25 -6.67 8.07
N ALA A 284 15.31 -6.42 7.16
CA ALA A 284 14.08 -7.21 7.05
C ALA A 284 14.38 -8.69 6.73
N HIS A 285 15.32 -8.96 5.82
CA HIS A 285 15.77 -10.33 5.53
C HIS A 285 16.44 -11.00 6.73
N ALA A 286 17.30 -10.29 7.46
CA ALA A 286 17.92 -10.81 8.67
C ALA A 286 16.89 -11.15 9.76
N GLN A 287 15.82 -10.37 9.86
CA GLN A 287 14.70 -10.62 10.79
C GLN A 287 13.71 -11.68 10.26
N GLY A 288 13.85 -12.11 9.00
CA GLY A 288 12.96 -13.05 8.35
C GLY A 288 11.55 -12.51 8.06
N ARG A 289 11.32 -11.19 8.21
CA ARG A 289 10.02 -10.55 8.02
C ARG A 289 10.15 -9.11 7.53
N LEU A 290 9.19 -8.67 6.73
CA LEU A 290 9.04 -7.27 6.34
C LEU A 290 8.27 -6.52 7.45
N PRO A 291 8.76 -5.40 7.98
CA PRO A 291 8.01 -4.61 8.95
C PRO A 291 6.83 -3.90 8.26
N ALA A 292 5.69 -3.77 8.94
CA ALA A 292 4.55 -3.02 8.39
C ALA A 292 4.83 -1.51 8.31
N PHE A 293 4.25 -0.86 7.28
CA PHE A 293 4.51 0.47 6.70
C PHE A 293 4.82 1.67 7.62
N ALA A 294 4.53 1.60 8.92
CA ALA A 294 4.73 2.69 9.88
C ALA A 294 5.81 2.33 10.91
N LEU A 295 7.07 2.21 10.48
CA LEU A 295 8.17 2.17 11.44
C LEU A 295 8.24 3.49 12.22
N PRO A 296 8.57 3.49 13.52
CA PRO A 296 8.96 4.72 14.20
C PRO A 296 10.12 5.35 13.44
N GLY A 297 10.05 6.65 13.16
CA GLY A 297 11.24 7.40 12.80
C GLY A 297 12.25 7.20 13.93
N SER A 298 13.46 6.77 13.57
CA SER A 298 14.63 6.82 14.44
C SER A 298 14.90 8.24 14.88
#